data_AF-A0A3N0Y7E5-F1
#
_entry.id   AF-A0A3N0Y7E5-F1
#
_cell.length_a   1.000
_cell.length_b   1.000
_cell.length_c   1.000
_cell.angle_alpha   90.00
_cell.angle_beta   90.00
_cell.angle_gamma   90.00
#
_symmetry.space_group_name_H-M   'P 1'
#
loop_
_entity.id
_entity.type
_entity.pdbx_description
1 polymer ?
#
loop_
_entity_poly.entity_id
_entity_poly.type
_entity_poly.pdbx_seq_one_letter_code
_entity_poly.pdbx_strand_id
1 'polypeptide(L)'
;MIYARLFCGRGYEFSQLIDVATLETDNDIKIYALFRNYWNMSAVCVYNMTKISTIFSSSPFNSIKDPANHRPGKCVADSTTLSEEVLTFMKERPEMRDLVMPENDPLLFKHRHYTHIQCVADSTTLSEEVLTFMKERPEMRDLVMPENDPLLFKHRHYTHIQVDRQQNNIVLLLSLESGGVHKVLENPAFVIAEYLPFPHGTHITSMLLYTSDSEKRLFVSSSNEVVQIDLKACHVYGDECTECLLSRDPYCGWNGLQCTFTPNSQVEDPHVCSLAFAAPSKTEISAETVVHVPPSSRHFLLCPMTSHHATYNWFHGKTREECVDSDQGCLYLIESMNKTHEGSYICVSSEDVHQKTYRRTVAEYQLSMSRSDAHSVAPIVLPCLLLLLTAPYFLL
;
A
#
# COMPACT_ATOMS: atom_id res chain seq x y z
N MET A 1 -5.25 10.46 38.35
CA MET A 1 -4.91 10.58 36.92
C MET A 1 -6.18 10.94 36.18
N ILE A 2 -6.22 12.02 35.41
CA ILE A 2 -7.40 12.45 34.66
C ILE A 2 -7.31 11.93 33.22
N TYR A 3 -8.43 11.73 32.55
CA TYR A 3 -8.43 11.31 31.15
C TYR A 3 -9.54 11.99 30.33
N ALA A 4 -9.36 12.01 29.02
CA ALA A 4 -10.35 12.48 28.05
C ALA A 4 -10.43 11.45 26.91
N ARG A 5 -11.60 11.30 26.29
CA ARG A 5 -11.75 10.44 25.11
C ARG A 5 -11.25 11.16 23.87
N LEU A 6 -10.47 10.45 23.06
CA LEU A 6 -10.13 10.87 21.71
C LEU A 6 -11.27 10.45 20.77
N PHE A 7 -11.78 11.40 19.98
CA PHE A 7 -12.71 11.07 18.90
C PHE A 7 -11.93 10.87 17.59
N CYS A 8 -12.25 9.82 16.84
CA CYS A 8 -11.74 9.61 15.49
C CYS A 8 -12.85 9.06 14.60
N GLY A 9 -13.31 9.82 13.61
CA GLY A 9 -14.37 9.34 12.72
C GLY A 9 -14.91 10.37 11.72
N ARG A 10 -15.46 9.85 10.62
CA ARG A 10 -16.21 10.60 9.60
C ARG A 10 -17.19 9.66 8.89
N GLY A 11 -18.43 9.61 9.35
CA GLY A 11 -19.44 8.62 8.91
C GLY A 11 -19.23 7.21 9.51
N TYR A 12 -18.00 6.89 9.91
CA TYR A 12 -17.61 5.73 10.71
C TYR A 12 -16.82 6.19 11.93
N GLU A 13 -16.97 5.49 13.05
CA GLU A 13 -16.23 5.73 14.29
C GLU A 13 -15.09 4.70 14.44
N PHE A 14 -13.92 5.17 14.86
CA PHE A 14 -12.74 4.37 15.13
C PHE A 14 -12.38 4.51 16.61
N SER A 15 -12.69 3.48 17.39
CA SER A 15 -12.71 3.55 18.86
C SER A 15 -11.53 2.85 19.52
N GLN A 16 -10.79 2.00 18.81
CA GLN A 16 -9.64 1.27 19.35
C GLN A 16 -8.35 2.00 18.97
N LEU A 17 -7.67 2.61 19.94
CA LEU A 17 -6.33 3.15 19.74
C LEU A 17 -5.32 2.01 19.62
N ILE A 18 -4.50 2.03 18.57
CA ILE A 18 -3.49 1.00 18.26
C ILE A 18 -2.10 1.50 18.60
N ASP A 19 -1.70 2.63 18.03
CA ASP A 19 -0.35 3.20 18.22
C ASP A 19 -0.37 4.73 18.03
N VAL A 20 0.66 5.41 18.51
CA VAL A 20 0.78 6.86 18.47
C VAL A 20 2.20 7.29 18.08
N ALA A 21 2.29 8.22 17.16
CA ALA A 21 3.52 8.93 16.81
C ALA A 21 3.36 10.43 17.04
N THR A 22 4.44 11.10 17.43
CA THR A 22 4.46 12.54 17.66
C THR A 22 5.37 13.23 16.67
N LEU A 23 4.95 14.39 16.19
CA LEU A 23 5.74 15.25 15.33
C LEU A 23 5.80 16.65 15.95
N GLU A 24 7.01 17.09 16.29
CA GLU A 24 7.25 18.46 16.73
C GLU A 24 7.19 19.40 15.51
N THR A 25 6.46 20.50 15.66
CA THR A 25 6.39 21.59 14.68
C THR A 25 6.79 22.89 15.36
N ASP A 26 7.02 23.96 14.58
CA ASP A 26 7.49 25.24 15.11
C ASP A 26 6.60 25.83 16.23
N ASN A 27 5.31 25.49 16.24
CA ASN A 27 4.31 26.10 17.13
C ASN A 27 3.55 25.10 18.02
N ASP A 28 3.59 23.80 17.73
CA ASP A 28 2.81 22.79 18.46
C ASP A 28 3.41 21.39 18.28
N ILE A 29 2.95 20.45 19.09
CA ILE A 29 3.22 19.02 18.89
C ILE A 29 1.98 18.38 18.27
N LYS A 30 2.16 17.80 17.09
CA LYS A 30 1.13 16.99 16.44
C LYS A 30 1.22 15.56 16.91
N ILE A 31 0.07 14.97 17.23
CA ILE A 31 -0.07 13.60 17.68
C ILE A 31 -0.84 12.84 16.62
N TYR A 32 -0.16 11.94 15.92
CA TYR A 32 -0.72 11.03 14.94
C TYR A 32 -1.10 9.74 15.66
N ALA A 33 -2.39 9.48 15.78
CA ALA A 33 -2.88 8.29 16.44
C ALA A 33 -3.53 7.36 15.41
N LEU A 34 -3.05 6.12 15.40
CA LEU A 34 -3.58 5.03 14.59
C LEU A 34 -4.71 4.36 15.36
N PHE A 35 -5.89 4.30 14.75
CA PHE A 35 -7.06 3.64 15.31
C PHE A 35 -7.55 2.50 14.44
N ARG A 36 -8.30 1.60 15.07
CA ARG A 36 -9.09 0.55 14.44
C ARG A 36 -10.56 0.68 14.84
N ASN A 37 -11.47 0.22 13.98
CA ASN A 37 -12.89 0.09 14.30
C ASN A 37 -13.34 -1.38 14.39
N TYR A 38 -14.62 -1.60 14.69
CA TYR A 38 -15.21 -2.94 14.82
C TYR A 38 -15.14 -3.78 13.53
N TRP A 39 -15.09 -3.14 12.36
CA TRP A 39 -14.91 -3.80 11.06
C TRP A 39 -13.44 -4.01 10.70
N ASN A 40 -12.54 -3.90 11.68
CA ASN A 40 -11.11 -4.01 11.51
C ASN A 40 -10.47 -3.04 10.50
N MET A 41 -11.17 -1.94 10.18
CA MET A 41 -10.63 -0.87 9.35
C MET A 41 -9.71 0.00 10.19
N SER A 42 -8.66 0.52 9.55
CA SER A 42 -7.69 1.40 10.20
C SER A 42 -7.89 2.86 9.76
N ALA A 43 -7.64 3.81 10.66
CA ALA A 43 -7.63 5.24 10.36
C ALA A 43 -6.53 5.94 11.15
N VAL A 44 -5.95 7.00 10.58
CA VAL A 44 -5.03 7.88 11.31
C VAL A 44 -5.73 9.20 11.60
N CYS A 45 -5.82 9.58 12.86
CA CYS A 45 -6.32 10.87 13.31
C CYS A 45 -5.18 11.72 13.86
N VAL A 46 -5.17 13.00 13.52
CA VAL A 46 -4.13 13.95 13.93
C VAL A 46 -4.70 14.90 14.97
N TYR A 47 -4.02 15.04 16.10
CA TYR A 47 -4.41 15.92 17.20
C TYR A 47 -3.32 16.93 17.51
N ASN A 48 -3.71 18.07 18.06
CA ASN A 48 -2.79 19.12 18.48
C ASN A 48 -2.65 19.11 19.99
N MET A 49 -1.42 19.11 20.51
CA MET A 49 -1.15 19.11 21.94
C MET A 49 -1.75 20.34 22.63
N THR A 50 -1.76 21.49 21.96
CA THR A 50 -2.42 22.70 22.48
C THR A 50 -3.93 22.49 22.70
N LYS A 51 -4.61 21.80 21.77
CA LYS A 51 -6.05 21.48 21.92
C LYS A 51 -6.28 20.48 23.05
N ILE A 52 -5.43 19.46 23.16
CA ILE A 52 -5.48 18.47 24.26
C ILE A 52 -5.29 19.16 25.62
N SER A 53 -4.28 20.01 25.74
CA SER A 53 -4.02 20.80 26.96
C SER A 53 -5.19 21.72 27.30
N THR A 54 -5.83 22.32 26.28
CA THR A 54 -7.02 23.14 26.47
C THR A 54 -8.14 22.30 27.10
N ILE A 55 -8.46 21.12 26.56
CA ILE A 55 -9.46 20.21 27.15
C ILE A 55 -9.15 19.90 28.61
N PHE A 56 -7.91 19.52 28.93
CA PHE A 56 -7.55 19.23 30.33
C PHE A 56 -7.61 20.44 31.26
N SER A 57 -7.38 21.65 30.73
CA SER A 57 -7.34 22.90 31.50
C SER A 57 -8.68 23.64 31.61
N SER A 58 -9.63 23.41 30.70
CA SER A 58 -10.91 24.13 30.65
C SER A 58 -12.15 23.25 30.72
N SER A 59 -12.13 22.02 30.19
CA SER A 59 -13.33 21.15 30.12
C SER A 59 -13.90 20.80 31.51
N PRO A 60 -15.22 20.78 31.71
CA PRO A 60 -15.80 20.27 32.95
C PRO A 60 -15.60 18.76 33.06
N PHE A 61 -15.61 18.21 34.28
CA PHE A 61 -15.59 16.77 34.44
C PHE A 61 -16.98 16.18 34.19
N ASN A 62 -17.02 14.90 33.81
CA ASN A 62 -18.23 14.09 33.81
C ASN A 62 -18.56 13.64 35.25
N SER A 63 -18.80 14.63 36.11
CA SER A 63 -19.00 14.45 37.55
C SER A 63 -20.16 15.33 38.03
N ILE A 64 -20.79 14.93 39.14
CA ILE A 64 -21.89 15.68 39.77
C ILE A 64 -21.35 16.81 40.67
N LYS A 65 -20.11 16.68 41.16
CA LYS A 65 -19.46 17.64 42.08
C LYS A 65 -17.98 17.74 41.77
N ASP A 66 -17.58 18.87 41.19
CA ASP A 66 -16.18 19.20 40.93
C ASP A 66 -15.56 19.90 42.16
N PRO A 67 -14.30 19.60 42.53
CA PRO A 67 -13.64 20.27 43.65
C PRO A 67 -13.55 21.78 43.45
N ALA A 68 -14.02 22.56 44.42
CA ALA A 68 -14.18 24.01 44.26
C ALA A 68 -12.86 24.79 44.37
N ASN A 69 -11.89 24.30 45.16
CA ASN A 69 -10.73 25.08 45.59
C ASN A 69 -9.49 24.91 44.69
N HIS A 70 -9.43 23.85 43.90
CA HIS A 70 -8.30 23.58 43.02
C HIS A 70 -8.74 22.67 41.88
N ARG A 71 -8.42 23.04 40.63
CA ARG A 71 -8.75 22.23 39.45
C ARG A 71 -7.91 20.94 39.44
N PRO A 72 -8.52 19.76 39.56
CA PRO A 72 -7.80 18.49 39.54
C PRO A 72 -6.95 18.31 38.27
N GLY A 73 -5.69 17.90 38.45
CA GLY A 73 -4.72 17.67 37.38
C GLY A 73 -3.92 18.90 36.92
N LYS A 74 -4.13 20.07 37.53
CA LYS A 74 -3.22 21.21 37.36
C LYS A 74 -1.95 21.00 38.19
N CYS A 75 -0.78 21.23 37.60
CA CYS A 75 0.48 21.16 38.33
C CYS A 75 0.55 22.25 39.42
N VAL A 76 1.02 21.87 40.61
CA VAL A 76 1.30 22.77 41.74
C VAL A 76 2.75 22.66 42.14
N ALA A 77 3.32 23.73 42.69
CA ALA A 77 4.70 23.74 43.17
C ALA A 77 4.91 22.85 44.40
N ASP A 78 3.91 22.75 45.29
CA ASP A 78 3.94 21.91 46.47
C ASP A 78 2.66 21.05 46.55
N SER A 79 2.81 19.75 46.30
CA SER A 79 1.70 18.78 46.31
C SER A 79 1.07 18.55 47.70
N THR A 80 1.76 18.92 48.79
CA THR A 80 1.23 18.78 50.16
C THR A 80 0.09 19.76 50.46
N THR A 81 -0.05 20.80 49.64
CA THR A 81 -1.09 21.83 49.77
C THR A 81 -2.44 21.41 49.17
N LEU A 82 -2.50 20.27 48.51
CA LEU A 82 -3.73 19.78 47.88
C LEU A 82 -4.70 19.22 48.94
N SER A 83 -5.98 19.58 48.82
CA SER A 83 -7.01 19.09 49.74
C SER A 83 -7.29 17.60 49.53
N GLU A 84 -7.73 16.93 50.60
CA GLU A 84 -8.16 15.52 50.54
C GLU A 84 -9.28 15.28 49.53
N GLU A 85 -10.16 16.27 49.33
CA GLU A 85 -11.20 16.27 48.31
C GLU A 85 -10.62 16.13 46.89
N VAL A 86 -9.58 16.91 46.57
CA VAL A 86 -8.90 16.87 45.25
C VAL A 86 -8.18 15.55 45.06
N LEU A 87 -7.48 15.06 46.10
CA LEU A 87 -6.76 13.79 46.04
C LEU A 87 -7.71 12.60 45.85
N THR A 88 -8.84 12.60 46.58
CA THR A 88 -9.89 11.58 46.45
C THR A 88 -10.53 11.65 45.06
N PHE A 89 -10.86 12.84 44.58
CA PHE A 89 -11.39 13.03 43.23
C PHE A 89 -10.41 12.52 42.15
N MET A 90 -9.11 12.79 42.29
CA MET A 90 -8.09 12.30 41.35
C MET A 90 -7.86 10.78 41.42
N LYS A 91 -8.14 10.15 42.57
CA LYS A 91 -8.07 8.70 42.76
C LYS A 91 -9.16 7.98 41.96
N GLU A 92 -10.34 8.58 41.85
CA GLU A 92 -11.47 8.04 41.06
C GLU A 92 -11.27 8.12 39.54
N ARG A 93 -10.15 8.71 39.08
CA ARG A 93 -9.81 8.87 37.66
C ARG A 93 -10.93 9.52 36.84
N PRO A 94 -11.23 10.80 37.09
CA PRO A 94 -12.39 11.45 36.49
C PRO A 94 -12.16 11.71 34.99
N GLU A 95 -13.24 11.55 34.24
CA GLU A 95 -13.29 11.79 32.79
C GLU A 95 -13.64 13.25 32.49
N MET A 96 -12.97 13.86 31.50
CA MET A 96 -13.40 15.13 30.92
C MET A 96 -14.69 14.96 30.13
N ARG A 97 -15.61 15.92 30.24
CA ARG A 97 -16.89 15.88 29.52
C ARG A 97 -16.71 16.10 28.02
N ASP A 98 -15.80 16.99 27.64
CA ASP A 98 -15.55 17.31 26.24
C ASP A 98 -14.58 16.29 25.63
N LEU A 99 -14.89 15.88 24.40
CA LEU A 99 -14.05 15.01 23.60
C LEU A 99 -12.88 15.79 23.00
N VAL A 100 -11.72 15.12 22.86
CA VAL A 100 -10.63 15.67 22.06
C VAL A 100 -10.92 15.36 20.59
N MET A 101 -11.17 16.41 19.81
CA MET A 101 -11.44 16.33 18.38
C MET A 101 -10.14 16.44 17.57
N PRO A 102 -10.00 15.72 16.45
CA PRO A 102 -8.83 15.82 15.58
C PRO A 102 -8.78 17.18 14.87
N GLU A 103 -7.59 17.54 14.37
CA GLU A 103 -7.37 18.78 13.61
C GLU A 103 -8.10 18.75 12.26
N ASN A 104 -8.04 17.60 11.59
CA ASN A 104 -8.70 17.34 10.33
C ASN A 104 -9.61 16.11 10.46
N ASP A 105 -10.45 15.89 9.45
CA ASP A 105 -11.08 14.59 9.29
C ASP A 105 -10.01 13.49 9.36
N PRO A 106 -10.33 12.30 9.88
CA PRO A 106 -9.40 11.18 9.84
C PRO A 106 -8.82 11.07 8.43
N LEU A 107 -7.51 10.79 8.36
CA LEU A 107 -6.86 10.28 7.16
C LEU A 107 -7.44 8.89 6.92
N LEU A 108 -8.65 8.94 6.38
CA LEU A 108 -9.33 7.83 5.77
C LEU A 108 -8.72 7.80 4.39
N PHE A 109 -7.86 6.83 4.21
CA PHE A 109 -7.73 6.23 2.91
C PHE A 109 -9.18 5.89 2.50
N LYS A 110 -9.79 6.62 1.54
CA LYS A 110 -11.22 6.54 1.20
C LYS A 110 -11.42 5.99 -0.21
N HIS A 111 -12.34 5.02 -0.33
CA HIS A 111 -13.30 5.02 -1.43
C HIS A 111 -14.74 5.20 -0.93
N ARG A 112 -15.60 5.80 -1.77
CA ARG A 112 -16.80 6.55 -1.38
C ARG A 112 -18.12 5.76 -1.51
N HIS A 113 -19.03 6.13 -0.59
CA HIS A 113 -20.48 6.38 -0.67
C HIS A 113 -21.46 5.31 -1.19
N TYR A 114 -22.32 4.91 -0.26
CA TYR A 114 -23.45 4.01 -0.42
C TYR A 114 -24.67 4.76 -0.96
N THR A 115 -25.33 4.22 -1.97
CA THR A 115 -26.73 4.52 -2.27
C THR A 115 -27.49 3.21 -2.45
N HIS A 116 -28.13 2.77 -1.37
CA HIS A 116 -29.49 2.24 -1.32
C HIS A 116 -29.73 1.68 0.09
N ILE A 117 -30.21 2.53 1.00
CA ILE A 117 -30.97 2.05 2.16
C ILE A 117 -32.42 2.25 1.78
N GLN A 118 -33.15 1.16 1.58
CA GLN A 118 -34.60 1.24 1.50
C GLN A 118 -35.15 1.22 2.93
N CYS A 119 -35.46 2.40 3.45
CA CYS A 119 -36.21 2.51 4.68
C CYS A 119 -37.67 2.12 4.42
N VAL A 120 -38.22 1.24 5.23
CA VAL A 120 -39.68 1.12 5.37
C VAL A 120 -40.19 2.35 6.13
N ALA A 121 -41.33 2.89 5.71
CA ALA A 121 -41.87 4.13 6.28
C ALA A 121 -42.27 3.99 7.76
N ASP A 122 -42.53 2.76 8.23
CA ASP A 122 -42.84 2.43 9.61
C ASP A 122 -42.16 1.12 10.02
N SER A 123 -41.17 1.21 10.91
CA SER A 123 -40.39 0.05 11.40
C SER A 123 -41.22 -0.91 12.26
N THR A 124 -42.40 -0.51 12.72
CA THR A 124 -43.31 -1.38 13.52
C THR A 124 -44.06 -2.39 12.65
N THR A 125 -44.03 -2.22 11.33
CA THR A 125 -44.65 -3.14 10.36
C THR A 125 -43.75 -4.32 9.96
N LEU A 126 -42.50 -4.34 10.47
CA LEU A 126 -41.55 -5.41 10.22
C LEU A 126 -41.88 -6.64 11.08
N SER A 127 -41.86 -7.82 10.49
CA SER A 127 -42.08 -9.06 11.24
C SER A 127 -40.94 -9.37 12.20
N GLU A 128 -41.23 -10.11 13.27
CA GLU A 128 -40.25 -10.50 14.28
C GLU A 128 -39.10 -11.35 13.70
N GLU A 129 -39.38 -12.12 12.64
CA GLU A 129 -38.38 -12.87 11.87
C GLU A 129 -37.38 -11.94 11.18
N VAL A 130 -37.86 -10.84 10.58
CA VAL A 130 -37.00 -9.84 9.94
C VAL A 130 -36.19 -9.08 10.98
N LEU A 131 -36.78 -8.71 12.13
CA LEU A 131 -36.07 -8.04 13.22
C LEU A 131 -34.97 -8.92 13.82
N THR A 132 -35.22 -10.22 13.97
CA THR A 132 -34.25 -11.20 14.49
C THR A 132 -33.14 -11.44 13.47
N PHE A 133 -33.49 -11.60 12.18
CA PHE A 133 -32.52 -11.72 11.10
C PHE A 133 -31.60 -10.49 11.00
N MET A 134 -32.14 -9.27 11.08
CA MET A 134 -31.37 -8.02 11.07
C MET A 134 -30.44 -7.91 12.29
N LYS A 135 -30.87 -8.40 13.45
CA LYS A 135 -30.07 -8.44 14.68
C LYS A 135 -28.93 -9.45 14.60
N GLU A 136 -29.16 -10.61 13.97
CA GLU A 136 -28.20 -11.71 13.95
C GLU A 136 -27.24 -11.68 12.75
N ARG A 137 -27.66 -11.09 11.61
CA ARG A 137 -26.90 -11.07 10.35
C ARG A 137 -27.08 -9.73 9.62
N PRO A 138 -26.50 -8.63 10.14
CA PRO A 138 -26.66 -7.31 9.55
C PRO A 138 -25.90 -7.11 8.22
N GLU A 139 -25.12 -8.10 7.78
CA GLU A 139 -24.25 -7.99 6.62
C GLU A 139 -24.91 -8.52 5.35
N MET A 140 -24.91 -7.70 4.30
CA MET A 140 -25.35 -8.07 2.95
C MET A 140 -24.31 -8.96 2.27
N ARG A 141 -24.76 -10.02 1.58
CA ARG A 141 -23.89 -11.00 0.89
C ARG A 141 -23.30 -10.49 -0.43
N ASP A 142 -24.01 -9.60 -1.13
CA ASP A 142 -23.66 -9.14 -2.47
C ASP A 142 -23.23 -7.67 -2.50
N LEU A 143 -22.28 -7.37 -3.38
CA LEU A 143 -21.63 -6.06 -3.53
C LEU A 143 -22.45 -5.14 -4.44
N VAL A 144 -22.54 -3.84 -4.09
CA VAL A 144 -23.11 -2.79 -4.96
C VAL A 144 -22.08 -1.67 -5.12
N MET A 145 -21.84 -1.26 -6.37
CA MET A 145 -20.68 -0.44 -6.78
C MET A 145 -21.10 0.92 -7.37
N PRO A 146 -20.36 2.02 -7.09
CA PRO A 146 -20.39 3.27 -7.86
C PRO A 146 -19.16 3.46 -8.80
N GLU A 147 -19.17 4.56 -9.57
CA GLU A 147 -18.54 4.67 -10.91
C GLU A 147 -17.09 5.20 -11.01
N ASN A 148 -16.33 5.52 -9.93
CA ASN A 148 -14.91 5.97 -10.04
C ASN A 148 -14.13 5.78 -8.72
N ASP A 149 -12.82 5.44 -8.71
CA ASP A 149 -12.06 4.73 -7.63
C ASP A 149 -10.82 5.51 -6.97
N PRO A 150 -10.02 4.99 -5.97
CA PRO A 150 -9.70 5.59 -4.63
C PRO A 150 -8.22 5.67 -4.16
N LEU A 151 -7.97 5.90 -2.84
CA LEU A 151 -7.15 4.97 -2.03
C LEU A 151 -7.72 4.73 -0.60
N LEU A 152 -8.29 3.54 -0.28
CA LEU A 152 -8.66 2.91 1.03
C LEU A 152 -8.06 1.50 1.09
N PHE A 153 -7.41 1.08 2.19
CA PHE A 153 -7.06 -0.34 2.40
C PHE A 153 -8.00 -1.00 3.41
N LYS A 154 -9.00 -1.74 2.92
CA LYS A 154 -10.01 -2.45 3.73
C LYS A 154 -9.49 -3.73 4.41
N HIS A 155 -8.27 -4.18 4.10
CA HIS A 155 -7.70 -5.44 4.61
C HIS A 155 -6.25 -5.31 5.11
N ARG A 156 -5.81 -4.08 5.42
CA ARG A 156 -4.48 -3.86 5.97
C ARG A 156 -4.64 -3.45 7.43
N HIS A 157 -4.40 -4.43 8.29
CA HIS A 157 -4.38 -4.23 9.73
C HIS A 157 -3.06 -3.56 10.09
N TYR A 158 -3.10 -2.25 10.28
CA TYR A 158 -1.90 -1.54 10.68
C TYR A 158 -1.64 -1.78 12.17
N THR A 159 -0.36 -1.91 12.53
CA THR A 159 0.05 -2.28 13.90
C THR A 159 0.90 -1.21 14.57
N HIS A 160 1.69 -0.45 13.80
CA HIS A 160 2.55 0.61 14.30
C HIS A 160 2.55 1.80 13.36
N ILE A 161 2.86 2.98 13.88
CA ILE A 161 3.00 4.22 13.12
C ILE A 161 4.30 4.95 13.51
N GLN A 162 5.01 5.44 12.51
CA GLN A 162 6.08 6.44 12.65
C GLN A 162 5.80 7.60 11.69
N VAL A 163 6.26 8.79 12.05
CA VAL A 163 6.01 10.01 11.26
C VAL A 163 7.31 10.76 11.05
N ASP A 164 7.58 11.11 9.80
CA ASP A 164 8.68 12.01 9.45
C ASP A 164 8.14 13.25 8.75
N ARG A 165 8.89 14.34 8.90
CA ARG A 165 8.70 15.55 8.13
C ARG A 165 9.83 15.70 7.13
N GLN A 166 9.45 15.76 5.86
CA GLN A 166 10.36 16.02 4.74
C GLN A 166 9.91 17.34 4.08
N GLN A 167 10.62 18.43 4.42
CA GLN A 167 10.26 19.81 4.05
C GLN A 167 8.84 20.19 4.51
N ASN A 168 7.91 20.35 3.55
CA ASN A 168 6.51 20.69 3.77
C ASN A 168 5.59 19.47 3.70
N ASN A 169 6.15 18.29 3.42
CA ASN A 169 5.40 17.05 3.33
C ASN A 169 5.53 16.24 4.61
N ILE A 170 4.42 15.67 5.07
CA ILE A 170 4.40 14.71 6.17
C ILE A 170 4.31 13.30 5.57
N VAL A 171 5.20 12.43 6.03
CA VAL A 171 5.27 11.04 5.59
C VAL A 171 4.97 10.14 6.78
N LEU A 172 3.99 9.26 6.61
CA LEU A 172 3.61 8.24 7.59
C LEU A 172 4.24 6.91 7.17
N LEU A 173 4.83 6.20 8.13
CA LEU A 173 5.32 4.84 7.98
C LEU A 173 4.44 3.93 8.83
N LEU A 174 3.68 3.06 8.19
CA LEU A 174 2.66 2.24 8.82
C LEU A 174 2.99 0.76 8.63
N SER A 175 3.27 0.01 9.70
CA SER A 175 3.45 -1.45 9.57
C SER A 175 2.14 -2.18 9.45
N LEU A 176 2.14 -3.29 8.73
CA LEU A 176 1.02 -4.17 8.52
C LEU A 176 1.16 -5.45 9.34
N GLU A 177 0.04 -6.05 9.71
CA GLU A 177 -0.01 -7.37 10.34
C GLU A 177 0.64 -8.47 9.46
N SER A 178 0.63 -8.29 8.13
CA SER A 178 1.31 -9.18 7.17
C SER A 178 2.83 -9.12 7.21
N GLY A 179 3.41 -8.15 7.91
CA GLY A 179 4.85 -7.92 7.98
C GLY A 179 5.41 -6.84 7.04
N GLY A 180 4.54 -6.23 6.21
CA GLY A 180 4.93 -5.12 5.34
C GLY A 180 4.99 -3.78 6.07
N VAL A 181 5.56 -2.76 5.42
CA VAL A 181 5.51 -1.36 5.87
C VAL A 181 5.09 -0.46 4.72
N HIS A 182 4.01 0.30 4.90
CA HIS A 182 3.59 1.32 3.95
C HIS A 182 4.29 2.65 4.22
N LYS A 183 4.84 3.26 3.17
CA LYS A 183 5.28 4.66 3.14
C LYS A 183 4.18 5.51 2.51
N VAL A 184 3.67 6.48 3.23
CA VAL A 184 2.44 7.20 2.87
C VAL A 184 2.65 8.71 2.96
N LEU A 185 2.26 9.44 1.92
CA LEU A 185 2.12 10.89 1.97
C LEU A 185 0.82 11.27 2.69
N GLU A 186 0.86 12.20 3.64
CA GLU A 186 -0.33 12.64 4.39
C GLU A 186 -1.36 13.36 3.50
N ASN A 187 -0.89 14.30 2.68
CA ASN A 187 -1.78 15.22 1.97
C ASN A 187 -1.27 15.53 0.54
N PRO A 188 -2.02 15.14 -0.51
CA PRO A 188 -3.14 14.20 -0.45
C PRO A 188 -2.67 12.81 0.02
N ALA A 189 -3.56 12.08 0.69
CA ALA A 189 -3.26 10.73 1.16
C ALA A 189 -2.87 9.82 -0.03
N PHE A 190 -1.63 9.34 -0.06
CA PHE A 190 -1.12 8.51 -1.16
C PHE A 190 -0.09 7.50 -0.63
N VAL A 191 -0.26 6.21 -0.98
CA VAL A 191 0.73 5.18 -0.62
C VAL A 191 1.81 5.18 -1.69
N ILE A 192 2.99 5.65 -1.29
CA ILE A 192 4.16 5.78 -2.14
C ILE A 192 4.74 4.40 -2.43
N ALA A 193 4.94 3.59 -1.39
CA ALA A 193 5.60 2.30 -1.49
C ALA A 193 5.17 1.35 -0.36
N GLU A 194 5.32 0.06 -0.61
CA GLU A 194 5.25 -1.00 0.39
C GLU A 194 6.62 -1.68 0.49
N TYR A 195 7.21 -1.66 1.68
CA TYR A 195 8.41 -2.41 1.98
C TYR A 195 8.05 -3.78 2.55
N LEU A 196 8.73 -4.82 2.08
CA LEU A 196 8.63 -6.18 2.61
C LEU A 196 9.94 -6.53 3.33
N PRO A 197 10.17 -6.04 4.57
CA PRO A 197 11.44 -6.21 5.27
C PRO A 197 11.75 -7.67 5.62
N PHE A 198 10.72 -8.50 5.72
CA PHE A 198 10.82 -9.89 6.16
C PHE A 198 10.10 -10.83 5.18
N PRO A 199 10.37 -12.15 5.23
CA PRO A 199 9.58 -13.14 4.51
C PRO A 199 8.10 -13.06 4.88
N HIS A 200 7.24 -13.38 3.90
CA HIS A 200 5.79 -13.25 4.03
C HIS A 200 5.26 -13.98 5.29
N GLY A 201 4.43 -13.28 6.08
CA GLY A 201 3.84 -13.80 7.33
C GLY A 201 4.68 -13.55 8.58
N THR A 202 5.83 -12.88 8.48
CA THR A 202 6.61 -12.47 9.66
C THR A 202 6.03 -11.21 10.27
N HIS A 203 5.63 -11.26 11.54
CA HIS A 203 5.05 -10.10 12.22
C HIS A 203 6.11 -9.09 12.66
N ILE A 204 5.81 -7.80 12.42
CA ILE A 204 6.61 -6.69 12.93
C ILE A 204 6.28 -6.49 14.41
N THR A 205 7.32 -6.51 15.25
CA THR A 205 7.21 -6.34 16.71
C THR A 205 7.52 -4.93 17.18
N SER A 206 8.31 -4.16 16.42
CA SER A 206 8.53 -2.74 16.69
C SER A 206 9.03 -2.00 15.46
N MET A 207 8.83 -0.68 15.46
CA MET A 207 9.39 0.26 14.50
C MET A 207 10.09 1.40 15.24
N LEU A 208 11.26 1.79 14.75
CA LEU A 208 12.00 2.95 15.24
C LEU A 208 12.47 3.78 14.05
N LEU A 209 12.03 5.03 14.00
CA LEU A 209 12.44 5.98 12.99
C LEU A 209 13.66 6.78 13.51
N TYR A 210 14.73 6.80 12.73
CA TYR A 210 15.91 7.63 12.97
C TYR A 210 16.06 8.66 11.85
N THR A 211 16.02 9.93 12.23
CA THR A 211 16.06 11.05 11.30
C THR A 211 17.10 12.07 11.71
N SER A 212 17.93 12.44 10.74
CA SER A 212 18.89 13.54 10.79
C SER A 212 18.97 14.19 9.41
N ASP A 213 19.73 15.28 9.28
CA ASP A 213 19.91 15.94 7.98
C ASP A 213 20.52 14.98 6.93
N SER A 214 21.48 14.15 7.35
CA SER A 214 22.17 13.21 6.47
C SER A 214 21.49 11.85 6.37
N GLU A 215 20.73 11.41 7.38
CA GLU A 215 20.20 10.04 7.44
C GLU A 215 18.70 10.00 7.71
N LYS A 216 17.99 9.17 6.96
CA LYS A 216 16.56 8.90 7.16
C LYS A 216 16.37 7.40 7.09
N ARG A 217 16.35 6.74 8.25
CA ARG A 217 16.36 5.28 8.39
C ARG A 217 15.19 4.83 9.23
N LEU A 218 14.52 3.77 8.79
CA LEU A 218 13.52 3.08 9.58
C LEU A 218 14.09 1.72 9.99
N PHE A 219 14.17 1.47 11.29
CA PHE A 219 14.51 0.17 11.84
C PHE A 219 13.23 -0.58 12.16
N VAL A 220 13.10 -1.79 11.63
CA VAL A 220 11.93 -2.66 11.82
C VAL A 220 12.41 -3.95 12.43
N SER A 221 11.76 -4.41 13.51
CA SER A 221 12.11 -5.66 14.18
C SER A 221 11.04 -6.73 14.01
N SER A 222 11.49 -7.98 13.96
CA SER A 222 10.68 -9.17 14.21
C SER A 222 11.15 -9.85 15.50
N SER A 223 10.60 -11.03 15.79
CA SER A 223 11.07 -11.84 16.93
C SER A 223 12.53 -12.27 16.85
N ASN A 224 13.13 -12.31 15.65
CA ASN A 224 14.43 -12.92 15.41
C ASN A 224 15.47 -12.00 14.75
N GLU A 225 15.03 -10.91 14.12
CA GLU A 225 15.91 -10.06 13.32
C GLU A 225 15.47 -8.60 13.30
N VAL A 226 16.40 -7.72 12.92
CA VAL A 226 16.16 -6.29 12.74
C VAL A 226 16.64 -5.91 11.34
N VAL A 227 15.76 -5.25 10.58
CA VAL A 227 16.03 -4.77 9.23
C VAL A 227 16.05 -3.25 9.22
N GLN A 228 17.05 -2.69 8.55
CA GLN A 228 17.17 -1.26 8.31
C GLN A 228 16.67 -0.93 6.91
N ILE A 229 15.65 -0.06 6.84
CA ILE A 229 15.09 0.47 5.60
C ILE A 229 15.65 1.86 5.35
N ASP A 230 16.16 2.11 4.14
CA ASP A 230 16.57 3.43 3.66
C ASP A 230 15.38 4.20 3.10
N LEU A 231 14.98 5.30 3.76
CA LEU A 231 13.90 6.13 3.23
C LEU A 231 14.36 6.99 2.04
N LYS A 232 15.68 7.07 1.79
CA LYS A 232 16.33 7.84 0.71
C LYS A 232 16.68 6.97 -0.51
N ALA A 233 16.26 5.70 -0.56
CA ALA A 233 16.55 4.79 -1.67
C ALA A 233 15.76 5.12 -2.95
N CYS A 234 15.94 6.31 -3.51
CA CYS A 234 15.21 6.80 -4.69
C CYS A 234 15.56 6.05 -5.98
N HIS A 235 16.72 5.41 -6.05
CA HIS A 235 17.16 4.63 -7.21
C HIS A 235 16.20 3.47 -7.54
N VAL A 236 15.39 3.02 -6.58
CA VAL A 236 14.39 1.96 -6.81
C VAL A 236 13.28 2.38 -7.77
N TYR A 237 13.08 3.69 -7.96
CA TYR A 237 12.10 4.23 -8.89
C TYR A 237 12.61 4.27 -10.34
N GLY A 238 13.86 3.88 -10.59
CA GLY A 238 14.41 3.78 -11.95
C GLY A 238 15.12 5.03 -12.46
N ASP A 239 15.54 4.93 -13.72
CA ASP A 239 16.40 5.88 -14.43
C ASP A 239 15.64 6.70 -15.47
N GLU A 240 14.32 6.84 -15.30
CA GLU A 240 13.50 7.73 -16.12
C GLU A 240 12.87 8.85 -15.29
N CYS A 241 12.93 10.07 -15.84
CA CYS A 241 12.32 11.26 -15.23
C CYS A 241 10.86 11.03 -14.86
N THR A 242 10.11 10.36 -15.74
CA THR A 242 8.69 10.09 -15.53
C THR A 242 8.45 9.14 -14.35
N GLU A 243 9.24 8.07 -14.19
CA GLU A 243 9.07 7.15 -13.06
C GLU A 243 9.38 7.83 -11.72
N CYS A 244 10.43 8.65 -11.69
CA CYS A 244 10.78 9.43 -10.50
C CYS A 244 9.65 10.39 -10.09
N LEU A 245 9.03 11.08 -11.06
CA LEU A 245 7.88 11.95 -10.78
C LEU A 245 6.64 11.17 -10.34
N LEU A 246 6.34 10.03 -10.98
CA LEU A 246 5.18 9.20 -10.65
C LEU A 246 5.26 8.60 -9.24
N SER A 247 6.47 8.42 -8.70
CA SER A 247 6.66 7.95 -7.32
C SER A 247 6.01 8.86 -6.27
N ARG A 248 5.94 10.17 -6.54
CA ARG A 248 5.46 11.22 -5.61
C ARG A 248 6.17 11.18 -4.25
N ASP A 249 7.36 10.60 -4.20
CA ASP A 249 8.12 10.42 -2.98
C ASP A 249 8.81 11.75 -2.59
N PRO A 250 8.44 12.41 -1.48
CA PRO A 250 8.99 13.73 -1.12
C PRO A 250 10.47 13.69 -0.74
N TYR A 251 11.07 12.51 -0.59
CA TYR A 251 12.50 12.36 -0.40
C TYR A 251 13.27 12.41 -1.72
N CYS A 252 12.58 12.20 -2.84
CA CYS A 252 13.19 11.94 -4.14
C CYS A 252 12.94 13.08 -5.13
N GLY A 253 13.88 13.24 -6.06
CA GLY A 253 13.79 14.18 -7.17
C GLY A 253 14.67 13.75 -8.33
N TRP A 254 14.39 14.29 -9.51
CA TRP A 254 15.12 13.95 -10.72
C TRP A 254 16.32 14.88 -10.89
N ASN A 255 17.53 14.32 -11.04
CA ASN A 255 18.74 15.12 -11.20
C ASN A 255 19.19 15.31 -12.66
N GLY A 256 18.37 14.89 -13.63
CA GLY A 256 18.71 14.87 -15.06
C GLY A 256 19.23 13.52 -15.57
N LEU A 257 19.68 12.64 -14.66
CA LEU A 257 20.26 11.33 -14.99
C LEU A 257 19.54 10.16 -14.32
N GLN A 258 19.20 10.28 -13.04
CA GLN A 258 18.55 9.21 -12.27
C GLN A 258 17.69 9.80 -11.15
N CYS A 259 16.81 8.98 -10.57
CA CYS A 259 16.03 9.39 -9.41
C CYS A 259 16.90 9.34 -8.14
N THR A 260 17.11 10.49 -7.50
CA THR A 260 18.01 10.61 -6.34
C THR A 260 17.37 11.30 -5.16
N PHE A 261 17.96 11.14 -3.98
CA PHE A 261 17.55 11.91 -2.81
C PHE A 261 17.81 13.40 -3.03
N THR A 262 16.78 14.21 -2.84
CA THR A 262 16.88 15.66 -2.97
C THR A 262 16.39 16.33 -1.69
N PRO A 263 17.28 17.00 -0.92
CA PRO A 263 16.89 17.65 0.34
C PRO A 263 15.87 18.77 0.13
N ASN A 264 15.82 19.36 -1.08
CA ASN A 264 14.90 20.41 -1.52
C ASN A 264 13.97 19.97 -2.67
N SER A 265 13.57 18.69 -2.75
CA SER A 265 12.47 18.23 -3.62
C SER A 265 11.17 18.99 -3.29
N GLN A 266 10.91 20.09 -3.99
CA GLN A 266 9.52 20.43 -4.28
C GLN A 266 9.07 19.39 -5.28
N VAL A 267 7.95 18.69 -5.04
CA VAL A 267 7.36 17.77 -6.02
C VAL A 267 7.32 18.50 -7.36
N GLU A 268 8.25 18.14 -8.24
CA GLU A 268 8.62 19.00 -9.35
C GLU A 268 7.47 19.06 -10.36
N ASP A 269 7.25 20.26 -10.90
CA ASP A 269 6.23 20.53 -11.91
C ASP A 269 6.34 19.51 -13.06
N PRO A 270 5.24 18.88 -13.53
CA PRO A 270 5.18 18.04 -14.73
C PRO A 270 5.89 18.60 -15.97
N HIS A 271 6.12 19.91 -16.03
CA HIS A 271 6.89 20.57 -17.08
C HIS A 271 8.41 20.27 -17.06
N VAL A 272 8.98 19.78 -15.95
CA VAL A 272 10.43 19.51 -15.83
C VAL A 272 10.88 18.36 -16.74
N CYS A 273 10.13 17.25 -16.84
CA CYS A 273 10.45 16.18 -17.78
C CYS A 273 10.19 16.54 -19.26
N SER A 274 9.52 17.66 -19.53
CA SER A 274 9.23 18.13 -20.90
C SER A 274 10.33 19.07 -21.44
N LEU A 275 11.18 19.61 -20.58
CA LEU A 275 12.30 20.46 -20.97
C LEU A 275 13.49 19.57 -21.37
N ALA A 276 14.10 19.88 -22.50
CA ALA A 276 15.19 19.14 -23.16
C ALA A 276 16.53 19.06 -22.38
N PHE A 277 16.50 19.13 -21.05
CA PHE A 277 17.60 18.84 -20.14
C PHE A 277 17.52 17.44 -19.53
N ALA A 278 16.44 16.70 -19.77
CA ALA A 278 16.47 15.25 -19.59
C ALA A 278 17.50 14.70 -20.58
N ALA A 279 18.54 14.03 -20.07
CA ALA A 279 19.37 13.18 -20.91
C ALA A 279 18.45 12.35 -21.82
N PRO A 280 18.82 12.09 -23.09
CA PRO A 280 18.04 11.16 -23.90
C PRO A 280 17.81 9.95 -23.03
N SER A 281 16.52 9.63 -22.82
CA SER A 281 16.08 8.39 -22.21
C SER A 281 17.11 7.36 -22.67
N LYS A 282 17.86 6.77 -21.72
CA LYS A 282 18.27 5.40 -21.96
C LYS A 282 16.96 4.68 -22.02
N THR A 283 16.35 4.73 -23.19
CA THR A 283 15.56 3.64 -23.70
C THR A 283 16.62 2.55 -23.67
N GLU A 284 16.72 1.87 -22.54
CA GLU A 284 16.65 0.44 -22.61
C GLU A 284 15.38 0.22 -23.43
N ILE A 285 15.57 0.23 -24.76
CA ILE A 285 14.79 -0.55 -25.69
C ILE A 285 14.63 -1.84 -24.91
N SER A 286 13.44 -2.08 -24.34
CA SER A 286 13.18 -3.33 -23.64
C SER A 286 13.60 -4.39 -24.64
N ALA A 287 14.74 -5.03 -24.41
CA ALA A 287 15.44 -5.71 -25.48
C ALA A 287 14.44 -6.68 -26.10
N GLU A 288 14.10 -6.49 -27.38
CA GLU A 288 12.97 -7.19 -28.02
C GLU A 288 13.15 -8.69 -27.73
N THR A 289 12.33 -9.22 -26.83
CA THR A 289 12.58 -10.56 -26.30
C THR A 289 11.94 -11.53 -27.27
N VAL A 290 12.76 -12.17 -28.09
CA VAL A 290 12.30 -13.18 -29.05
C VAL A 290 11.99 -14.47 -28.30
N VAL A 291 10.74 -14.91 -28.37
CA VAL A 291 10.26 -16.12 -27.70
C VAL A 291 9.81 -17.14 -28.74
N HIS A 292 10.36 -18.34 -28.64
CA HIS A 292 9.98 -19.48 -29.48
C HIS A 292 9.08 -20.43 -28.69
N VAL A 293 7.85 -20.62 -29.16
CA VAL A 293 6.85 -21.44 -28.46
C VAL A 293 6.45 -22.63 -29.34
N PRO A 294 6.48 -23.88 -28.84
CA PRO A 294 6.04 -25.04 -29.62
C PRO A 294 4.56 -24.97 -30.04
N PRO A 295 4.20 -25.42 -31.26
CA PRO A 295 2.80 -25.49 -31.69
C PRO A 295 1.94 -26.29 -30.70
N SER A 296 0.70 -25.86 -30.48
CA SER A 296 -0.28 -26.48 -29.57
C SER A 296 0.15 -26.58 -28.10
N SER A 297 1.23 -25.89 -27.71
CA SER A 297 1.66 -25.82 -26.31
C SER A 297 1.02 -24.63 -25.59
N ARG A 298 0.98 -24.73 -24.25
CA ARG A 298 0.60 -23.63 -23.37
C ARG A 298 1.81 -22.75 -23.09
N HIS A 299 1.60 -21.44 -23.07
CA HIS A 299 2.64 -20.47 -22.76
C HIS A 299 2.04 -19.23 -22.10
N PHE A 300 2.88 -18.34 -21.56
CA PHE A 300 2.44 -17.05 -21.06
C PHE A 300 3.50 -15.98 -21.25
N LEU A 301 3.08 -14.73 -21.38
CA LEU A 301 3.96 -13.57 -21.40
C LEU A 301 3.80 -12.80 -20.10
N LEU A 302 4.92 -12.40 -19.51
CA LEU A 302 4.94 -11.68 -18.25
C LEU A 302 5.10 -10.17 -18.50
N CYS A 303 4.19 -9.39 -17.93
CA CYS A 303 4.37 -7.95 -17.78
C CYS A 303 4.64 -7.62 -16.30
N PRO A 304 5.90 -7.28 -15.94
CA PRO A 304 6.24 -6.92 -14.58
C PRO A 304 5.45 -5.69 -14.11
N MET A 305 4.71 -5.81 -13.00
CA MET A 305 4.00 -4.67 -12.42
C MET A 305 4.93 -3.91 -11.49
N THR A 306 5.37 -2.73 -11.92
CA THR A 306 6.23 -1.82 -11.14
C THR A 306 5.45 -0.80 -10.32
N SER A 307 4.25 -0.40 -10.76
CA SER A 307 3.36 0.53 -10.06
C SER A 307 2.00 -0.15 -9.84
N HIS A 308 1.61 -0.34 -8.58
CA HIS A 308 0.27 -0.83 -8.23
C HIS A 308 -0.84 0.23 -8.40
N HIS A 309 -0.47 1.47 -8.76
CA HIS A 309 -1.42 2.53 -9.10
C HIS A 309 -1.72 2.61 -10.60
N ALA A 310 -0.93 1.90 -11.42
CA ALA A 310 -1.09 1.90 -12.87
C ALA A 310 -2.05 0.79 -13.34
N THR A 311 -2.71 1.04 -14.46
CA THR A 311 -3.46 0.02 -15.21
C THR A 311 -2.55 -0.59 -16.28
N TYR A 312 -2.56 -1.91 -16.41
CA TYR A 312 -1.74 -2.64 -17.38
C TYR A 312 -2.61 -3.27 -18.46
N ASN A 313 -2.14 -3.21 -19.72
CA ASN A 313 -2.85 -3.79 -20.86
C ASN A 313 -1.86 -4.39 -21.85
N TRP A 314 -2.22 -5.52 -22.44
CA TRP A 314 -1.49 -6.12 -23.54
C TRP A 314 -2.02 -5.63 -24.89
N PHE A 315 -1.11 -5.54 -25.85
CA PHE A 315 -1.41 -5.23 -27.23
C PHE A 315 -0.75 -6.26 -28.14
N HIS A 316 -1.55 -6.98 -28.92
CA HIS A 316 -1.07 -7.80 -30.04
C HIS A 316 -1.42 -7.08 -31.34
N GLY A 317 -0.42 -6.48 -31.97
CA GLY A 317 -0.63 -5.55 -33.09
C GLY A 317 -1.44 -4.31 -32.67
N LYS A 318 -2.73 -4.24 -33.05
CA LYS A 318 -3.65 -3.14 -32.68
C LYS A 318 -4.76 -3.56 -31.71
N THR A 319 -4.84 -4.85 -31.40
CA THR A 319 -5.88 -5.40 -30.55
C THR A 319 -5.46 -5.26 -29.10
N ARG A 320 -6.36 -4.71 -28.26
CA ARG A 320 -6.18 -4.66 -26.81
C ARG A 320 -6.63 -5.99 -26.23
N GLU A 321 -5.75 -6.60 -25.45
CA GLU A 321 -5.99 -7.85 -24.73
C GLU A 321 -5.92 -7.58 -23.22
N GLU A 322 -6.88 -8.13 -22.48
CA GLU A 322 -6.87 -8.10 -21.02
C GLU A 322 -5.87 -9.12 -20.47
N CYS A 323 -5.35 -8.87 -19.28
CA CYS A 323 -4.45 -9.78 -18.61
C CYS A 323 -5.06 -10.41 -17.37
N VAL A 324 -4.42 -11.48 -16.93
CA VAL A 324 -4.72 -12.11 -15.65
C VAL A 324 -3.74 -11.58 -14.62
N ASP A 325 -4.27 -10.91 -13.60
CA ASP A 325 -3.47 -10.42 -12.47
C ASP A 325 -2.93 -11.60 -11.66
N SER A 326 -1.64 -11.52 -11.32
CA SER A 326 -0.95 -12.48 -10.46
C SER A 326 0.05 -11.76 -9.56
N ASP A 327 0.55 -12.46 -8.53
CA ASP A 327 1.62 -11.96 -7.65
C ASP A 327 2.92 -11.63 -8.42
N GLN A 328 3.11 -12.21 -9.61
CA GLN A 328 4.29 -11.98 -10.44
C GLN A 328 4.12 -10.80 -11.41
N GLY A 329 2.89 -10.37 -11.66
CA GLY A 329 2.58 -9.36 -12.68
C GLY A 329 1.31 -9.67 -13.49
N CYS A 330 1.13 -8.89 -14.54
CA CYS A 330 0.00 -8.96 -15.47
C CYS A 330 0.33 -9.98 -16.59
N LEU A 331 -0.32 -11.14 -16.56
CA LEU A 331 0.00 -12.28 -17.43
C LEU A 331 -0.90 -12.32 -18.68
N TYR A 332 -0.30 -12.49 -19.85
CA TYR A 332 -1.03 -12.88 -21.06
C TYR A 332 -0.93 -14.38 -21.27
N LEU A 333 -2.05 -15.09 -21.23
CA LEU A 333 -2.08 -16.55 -21.29
C LEU A 333 -2.34 -17.04 -22.72
N ILE A 334 -1.53 -17.99 -23.17
CA ILE A 334 -1.68 -18.68 -24.46
C ILE A 334 -2.01 -20.13 -24.15
N GLU A 335 -3.27 -20.53 -24.36
CA GLU A 335 -3.72 -21.89 -24.04
C GLU A 335 -3.24 -22.94 -25.05
N SER A 336 -3.12 -22.55 -26.32
CA SER A 336 -2.68 -23.44 -27.40
C SER A 336 -2.07 -22.62 -28.54
N MET A 337 -0.74 -22.54 -28.55
CA MET A 337 0.03 -21.78 -29.54
C MET A 337 -0.33 -22.18 -30.98
N ASN A 338 -0.56 -21.17 -31.83
CA ASN A 338 -0.89 -21.33 -33.24
C ASN A 338 -0.41 -20.11 -34.05
N LYS A 339 -0.64 -20.12 -35.37
CA LYS A 339 -0.24 -19.02 -36.28
C LYS A 339 -0.84 -17.64 -35.93
N THR A 340 -2.01 -17.58 -35.29
CA THR A 340 -2.63 -16.29 -34.94
C THR A 340 -1.96 -15.63 -33.74
N HIS A 341 -1.15 -16.36 -32.97
CA HIS A 341 -0.40 -15.83 -31.83
C HIS A 341 1.05 -15.43 -32.19
N GLU A 342 1.46 -15.58 -33.45
CA GLU A 342 2.79 -15.08 -33.87
C GLU A 342 2.76 -13.56 -34.01
N GLY A 343 3.90 -12.91 -33.75
CA GLY A 343 4.07 -11.46 -33.89
C GLY A 343 4.38 -10.74 -32.58
N SER A 344 4.26 -9.42 -32.63
CA SER A 344 4.71 -8.52 -31.56
C SER A 344 3.63 -8.33 -30.50
N TYR A 345 4.05 -8.47 -29.25
CA TYR A 345 3.26 -8.24 -28.06
C TYR A 345 3.90 -7.12 -27.23
N ILE A 346 3.11 -6.11 -26.91
CA ILE A 346 3.56 -4.97 -26.13
C ILE A 346 2.68 -4.85 -24.89
N CYS A 347 3.29 -4.85 -23.71
CA CYS A 347 2.60 -4.48 -22.48
C CYS A 347 2.79 -2.99 -22.21
N VAL A 348 1.69 -2.30 -21.96
CA VAL A 348 1.68 -0.87 -21.67
C VAL A 348 1.05 -0.62 -20.31
N SER A 349 1.77 0.11 -19.44
CA SER A 349 1.21 0.69 -18.23
C SER A 349 0.66 2.09 -18.50
N SER A 350 -0.42 2.44 -17.80
CA SER A 350 -1.01 3.78 -17.84
C SER A 350 -1.40 4.25 -16.44
N GLU A 351 -0.97 5.46 -16.07
CA GLU A 351 -1.27 6.07 -14.78
C GLU A 351 -1.70 7.54 -14.96
N ASP A 352 -2.78 7.93 -14.29
CA ASP A 352 -3.33 9.29 -14.36
C ASP A 352 -2.81 10.16 -13.21
N VAL A 353 -2.15 11.26 -13.55
CA VAL A 353 -1.58 12.21 -12.59
C VAL A 353 -1.90 13.63 -13.01
N HIS A 354 -2.51 14.41 -12.10
CA HIS A 354 -2.87 15.82 -12.35
C HIS A 354 -3.59 16.06 -13.69
N GLN A 355 -4.58 15.22 -14.02
CA GLN A 355 -5.37 15.27 -15.26
C GLN A 355 -4.58 14.92 -16.55
N LYS A 356 -3.39 14.35 -16.41
CA LYS A 356 -2.58 13.85 -17.52
C LYS A 356 -2.36 12.35 -17.36
N THR A 357 -2.61 11.59 -18.44
CA THR A 357 -2.31 10.16 -18.51
C THR A 357 -0.87 9.97 -18.98
N TYR A 358 -0.08 9.29 -18.16
CA TYR A 358 1.27 8.84 -18.51
C TYR A 358 1.18 7.40 -18.98
N ARG A 359 1.80 7.09 -20.12
CA ARG A 359 1.82 5.74 -20.70
C ARG A 359 3.26 5.31 -20.94
N ARG A 360 3.56 4.05 -20.61
CA ARG A 360 4.89 3.48 -20.80
C ARG A 360 4.80 2.05 -21.29
N THR A 361 5.66 1.70 -22.24
CA THR A 361 5.90 0.31 -22.61
C THR A 361 6.76 -0.34 -21.52
N VAL A 362 6.25 -1.42 -20.93
CA VAL A 362 6.89 -2.13 -19.82
C VAL A 362 7.64 -3.36 -20.31
N ALA A 363 7.06 -4.04 -21.31
CA ALA A 363 7.68 -5.20 -21.92
C ALA A 363 7.28 -5.32 -23.39
N GLU A 364 8.22 -5.80 -24.20
CA GLU A 364 8.02 -6.08 -25.62
C GLU A 364 8.57 -7.47 -25.96
N TYR A 365 7.71 -8.30 -26.55
CA TYR A 365 8.01 -9.67 -26.93
C TYR A 365 7.74 -9.88 -28.41
N GLN A 366 8.60 -10.65 -29.06
CA GLN A 366 8.39 -11.13 -30.41
C GLN A 366 8.14 -12.63 -30.40
N LEU A 367 6.89 -13.03 -30.62
CA LEU A 367 6.47 -14.42 -30.56
C LEU A 367 6.55 -15.11 -31.92
N SER A 368 7.16 -16.29 -31.93
CA SER A 368 7.16 -17.16 -33.11
C SER A 368 7.03 -18.62 -32.71
N MET A 369 6.41 -19.43 -33.57
CA MET A 369 6.35 -20.86 -33.31
C MET A 369 7.73 -21.48 -33.52
N SER A 370 8.16 -22.32 -32.58
CA SER A 370 9.38 -23.10 -32.78
C SER A 370 9.17 -24.04 -33.96
N ARG A 371 10.10 -24.07 -34.91
CA ARG A 371 10.10 -25.11 -35.93
C ARG A 371 10.30 -26.44 -35.23
N SER A 372 9.27 -27.29 -35.26
CA SER A 372 9.47 -28.71 -35.01
C SER A 372 10.45 -29.19 -36.09
N ASP A 373 11.71 -29.41 -35.72
CA ASP A 373 12.54 -30.31 -36.49
C ASP A 373 11.81 -31.66 -36.47
N ALA A 374 11.03 -31.89 -37.51
CA ALA A 374 10.62 -33.22 -37.87
C ALA A 374 11.94 -33.95 -38.09
N HIS A 375 12.39 -34.70 -37.07
CA HIS A 375 13.38 -35.73 -37.28
C HIS A 375 12.80 -36.61 -38.38
N SER A 376 13.27 -36.36 -39.60
CA SER A 376 13.22 -37.29 -40.71
C SER A 376 13.95 -38.53 -40.20
N VAL A 377 13.19 -39.44 -39.59
CA VAL A 377 13.61 -40.80 -39.41
C VAL A 377 13.61 -41.38 -40.82
N ALA A 378 14.71 -41.15 -41.54
CA ALA A 378 14.99 -41.88 -42.75
C ALA A 378 14.93 -43.36 -42.39
N PRO A 379 14.15 -44.19 -43.10
CA PRO A 379 14.09 -45.60 -42.80
C PRO A 379 15.46 -46.17 -43.17
N ILE A 380 16.25 -46.56 -42.16
CA ILE A 380 17.46 -47.33 -42.38
C ILE A 380 16.99 -48.70 -42.86
N VAL A 381 17.00 -48.89 -44.18
CA VAL A 381 16.89 -50.21 -44.80
C VAL A 381 18.17 -50.96 -44.44
N LEU A 382 18.05 -51.96 -43.56
CA LEU A 382 19.12 -52.87 -43.20
C LEU A 382 19.06 -54.09 -44.16
N PRO A 383 19.96 -54.26 -45.14
CA PRO A 383 20.11 -55.55 -45.80
C PRO A 383 21.09 -56.38 -44.98
N CYS A 384 20.57 -57.30 -44.16
CA CYS A 384 21.39 -58.30 -43.50
C CYS A 384 21.76 -59.38 -44.54
N LEU A 385 22.98 -59.30 -45.08
CA LEU A 385 23.62 -60.41 -45.79
C LEU A 385 23.91 -61.53 -44.78
N LEU A 386 23.25 -62.68 -44.94
CA LEU A 386 23.59 -63.94 -44.27
C LEU A 386 23.87 -65.01 -45.33
N LEU A 387 25.13 -65.13 -45.72
CA LEU A 387 25.78 -66.18 -46.52
C LEU A 387 27.29 -65.97 -46.24
N LEU A 388 28.14 -66.87 -45.75
CA LEU A 388 28.17 -68.34 -45.71
C LEU A 388 29.05 -68.77 -44.51
N LEU A 389 28.71 -69.87 -43.84
CA LEU A 389 29.70 -70.72 -43.18
C LEU A 389 29.57 -72.13 -43.75
N THR A 390 30.58 -72.50 -44.51
CA THR A 390 30.79 -73.80 -45.12
C THR A 390 31.35 -74.80 -44.12
N ALA A 391 30.59 -75.88 -43.97
CA ALA A 391 31.01 -77.28 -43.99
C ALA A 391 31.75 -77.92 -42.78
N PRO A 392 31.47 -79.21 -42.51
CA PRO A 392 31.85 -79.95 -41.30
C PRO A 392 33.18 -80.70 -41.49
N TYR A 393 33.80 -81.20 -40.42
CA TYR A 393 34.31 -82.58 -40.35
C TYR A 393 34.72 -82.96 -38.92
N PHE A 394 34.35 -84.19 -38.55
CA PHE A 394 34.68 -84.95 -37.35
C PHE A 394 36.18 -85.13 -37.10
N LEU A 395 36.59 -85.24 -35.83
CA LEU A 395 37.52 -86.28 -35.35
C LEU A 395 37.51 -86.39 -33.80
N LEU A 396 37.25 -87.63 -33.36
CA LEU A 396 37.33 -88.28 -32.03
C LEU A 396 36.36 -87.86 -30.90
#